data_AF-A0AAV1QDW9-F1
#
_entry.id   AF-A0AAV1QDW9-F1
#
_cell.length_a   1.000
_cell.length_b   1.000
_cell.length_c   1.000
_cell.angle_alpha   90.00
_cell.angle_beta   90.00
_cell.angle_gamma   90.00
#
_symmetry.space_group_name_H-M   'P 1'
#
loop_
_entity.id
_entity.type
_entity.pdbx_description
1 polymer ?
#
loop_
_entity_poly.entity_id
_entity_poly.type
_entity_poly.pdbx_seq_one_letter_code
_entity_poly.pdbx_strand_id
1 'polypeptide(L)'
;FGTQIQLTVEPHDNSTVEPTLFVLNPLQPADGLVPTPDKLGPDVCLATNFRPKHRDIVLNLKGGDSQRVNTSNAVISVRSKKYYHASFINRTILSCEMYRTDETGTKTNETATSANNDNLDLCVDFHPEKAKLNYFLLVMNGVRVVFTKTLAFNTLLTIRAAFF
;
A
#
# COMPACT_ATOMS: atom_id res chain seq x y z
N PHE A 1 6.92 -45.26 -8.59
CA PHE A 1 6.14 -44.86 -7.41
C PHE A 1 6.70 -43.57 -6.86
N GLY A 2 5.88 -42.53 -6.73
CA GLY A 2 6.31 -41.23 -6.24
C GLY A 2 5.15 -40.25 -6.32
N THR A 3 4.21 -40.34 -5.38
CA THR A 3 3.16 -39.33 -5.22
C THR A 3 3.78 -38.07 -4.63
N GLN A 4 3.46 -36.92 -5.22
CA GLN A 4 3.93 -35.62 -4.78
C GLN A 4 3.34 -35.30 -3.39
N ILE A 5 4.19 -34.96 -2.43
CA ILE A 5 3.75 -34.51 -1.10
C ILE A 5 3.35 -33.04 -1.22
N GLN A 6 2.09 -32.73 -0.94
CA GLN A 6 1.61 -31.36 -0.79
C GLN A 6 1.61 -30.98 0.69
N LEU A 7 2.45 -30.02 1.06
CA LEU A 7 2.53 -29.47 2.41
C LEU A 7 1.77 -28.13 2.44
N THR A 8 0.68 -28.07 3.22
CA THR A 8 -0.06 -26.83 3.47
C THR A 8 0.37 -26.27 4.82
N VAL A 9 0.90 -25.06 4.83
CA VAL A 9 1.29 -24.36 6.07
C VAL A 9 0.15 -23.44 6.49
N GLU A 10 -0.40 -23.70 7.67
CA GLU A 10 -1.45 -22.88 8.27
C GLU A 10 -0.94 -22.14 9.51
N PRO A 11 -1.38 -20.89 9.75
CA PRO A 11 -1.09 -20.19 11.00
C PRO A 11 -1.72 -20.92 12.18
N HIS A 12 -0.94 -21.16 13.24
CA HIS A 12 -1.46 -21.68 14.51
C HIS A 12 -2.52 -20.76 15.14
N ASP A 13 -2.40 -19.46 14.92
CA ASP A 13 -3.33 -18.45 15.42
C ASP A 13 -4.33 -18.08 14.32
N ASN A 14 -5.59 -18.50 14.51
CA ASN A 14 -6.70 -18.27 13.59
C ASN A 14 -7.49 -16.99 13.90
N SER A 15 -6.94 -16.10 14.74
CA SER A 15 -7.58 -14.83 15.03
C SER A 15 -7.90 -14.07 13.74
N THR A 16 -9.14 -13.58 13.67
CA THR A 16 -9.61 -12.81 12.52
C THR A 16 -8.85 -11.49 12.45
N VAL A 17 -8.19 -11.25 11.32
CA VAL A 17 -7.48 -10.00 11.04
C VAL A 17 -8.10 -9.37 9.80
N GLU A 18 -8.47 -8.11 9.92
CA GLU A 18 -9.10 -7.37 8.83
C GLU A 18 -8.12 -7.11 7.68
N PRO A 19 -8.59 -7.26 6.43
CA PRO A 19 -7.78 -6.99 5.25
C PRO A 19 -7.56 -5.49 5.07
N THR A 20 -6.45 -5.13 4.43
CA THR A 20 -6.32 -3.85 3.75
C THR A 20 -6.46 -4.08 2.25
N LEU A 21 -7.44 -3.42 1.64
CA LEU A 21 -7.79 -3.56 0.23
C LEU A 21 -7.30 -2.35 -0.57
N PHE A 22 -6.74 -2.62 -1.75
CA PHE A 22 -6.29 -1.60 -2.69
C PHE A 22 -6.79 -1.94 -4.09
N VAL A 23 -7.27 -0.95 -4.83
CA VAL A 23 -7.51 -1.05 -6.27
C VAL A 23 -6.31 -0.43 -6.99
N LEU A 24 -5.67 -1.21 -7.86
CA LEU A 24 -4.53 -0.80 -8.65
C LEU A 24 -4.94 -0.75 -10.11
N ASN A 25 -4.81 0.42 -10.72
CA ASN A 25 -5.09 0.62 -12.14
C ASN A 25 -3.79 0.47 -12.95
N PRO A 26 -3.89 -0.04 -14.18
CA PRO A 26 -2.75 -0.08 -15.08
C PRO A 26 -2.24 1.33 -15.39
N LEU A 27 -0.91 1.45 -15.52
CA LEU A 27 -0.26 2.70 -15.90
C LEU A 27 -0.69 3.08 -17.33
N GLN A 28 -1.30 4.26 -17.48
CA GLN A 28 -1.65 4.78 -18.79
C GLN A 28 -0.36 5.22 -19.53
N PRO A 29 -0.21 4.90 -20.83
CA PRO A 29 0.94 5.33 -21.59
C PRO A 29 0.95 6.86 -21.74
N ALA A 30 2.16 7.43 -21.66
CA ALA A 30 2.38 8.89 -21.64
C ALA A 30 1.94 9.61 -22.92
N ASP A 31 1.79 8.90 -24.04
CA ASP A 31 1.53 9.50 -25.36
C ASP A 31 0.07 9.93 -25.61
N GLY A 32 -0.81 9.86 -24.60
CA GLY A 32 -2.19 10.37 -24.69
C GLY A 32 -3.09 9.66 -25.72
N LEU A 33 -2.55 8.69 -26.44
CA LEU A 33 -3.31 7.77 -27.29
C LEU A 33 -4.14 6.89 -26.38
N VAL A 34 -5.47 7.04 -26.43
CA VAL A 34 -6.43 6.19 -25.71
C VAL A 34 -6.15 4.74 -26.09
N PRO A 35 -5.50 3.95 -25.20
CA PRO A 35 -5.19 2.59 -25.54
C PRO A 35 -6.49 1.80 -25.43
N THR A 36 -6.70 0.86 -26.34
CA THR A 36 -7.74 -0.13 -26.17
C THR A 36 -7.51 -0.88 -24.84
N PRO A 37 -8.57 -1.21 -24.07
CA PRO A 37 -8.43 -1.85 -22.76
C PRO A 37 -7.55 -3.11 -22.79
N ASP A 38 -7.50 -3.81 -23.92
CA ASP A 38 -6.61 -4.97 -24.15
C ASP A 38 -5.10 -4.66 -24.08
N LYS A 39 -4.69 -3.39 -24.18
CA LYS A 39 -3.28 -2.96 -24.18
C LYS A 39 -2.77 -2.43 -22.85
N LEU A 40 -3.65 -1.98 -21.94
CA LEU A 40 -3.24 -1.38 -20.66
C LEU A 40 -2.90 -2.44 -19.60
N GLY A 41 -3.41 -3.68 -19.75
CA GLY A 41 -3.33 -4.71 -18.72
C GLY A 41 -4.54 -4.65 -17.77
N PRO A 42 -4.73 -5.70 -16.94
CA PRO A 42 -5.90 -5.81 -16.08
C PRO A 42 -5.84 -4.84 -14.89
N ASP A 43 -7.00 -4.39 -14.44
CA ASP A 43 -7.15 -3.80 -13.12
C ASP A 43 -6.96 -4.89 -12.06
N VAL A 44 -6.40 -4.50 -10.92
CA VAL A 44 -6.06 -5.43 -9.84
C VAL A 44 -6.72 -4.99 -8.53
N CYS A 45 -7.45 -5.89 -7.88
CA CYS A 45 -7.74 -5.73 -6.45
C CYS A 45 -6.73 -6.51 -5.62
N LEU A 46 -5.96 -5.81 -4.79
CA LEU A 46 -4.98 -6.37 -3.88
C LEU A 46 -5.54 -6.39 -2.45
N ALA A 47 -5.74 -7.59 -1.92
CA ALA A 47 -6.08 -7.83 -0.52
C ALA A 47 -4.83 -8.22 0.27
N THR A 48 -4.54 -7.49 1.34
CA THR A 48 -3.34 -7.68 2.15
C THR A 48 -3.68 -7.89 3.62
N ASN A 49 -2.77 -8.52 4.35
CA ASN A 49 -2.77 -8.58 5.81
C ASN A 49 -3.99 -9.27 6.46
N PHE A 50 -4.69 -10.17 5.75
CA PHE A 50 -5.93 -10.76 6.27
C PHE A 50 -5.77 -12.18 6.83
N ARG A 51 -6.69 -12.56 7.72
CA ARG A 51 -6.92 -13.93 8.21
C ARG A 51 -8.39 -14.11 8.59
N PRO A 52 -8.99 -15.31 8.44
CA PRO A 52 -8.43 -16.54 7.85
C PRO A 52 -8.38 -16.56 6.32
N LYS A 53 -7.80 -17.63 5.76
CA LYS A 53 -7.86 -17.99 4.32
C LYS A 53 -9.30 -18.39 3.94
N HIS A 54 -9.64 -18.38 2.65
CA HIS A 54 -10.95 -18.77 2.09
C HIS A 54 -12.07 -17.77 2.33
N ARG A 55 -11.74 -16.49 2.22
CA ARG A 55 -12.71 -15.41 2.17
C ARG A 55 -13.01 -15.04 0.73
N ASP A 56 -14.22 -14.51 0.52
CA ASP A 56 -14.64 -14.00 -0.77
C ASP A 56 -14.40 -12.49 -0.86
N ILE A 57 -13.82 -12.06 -1.96
CA ILE A 57 -13.68 -10.67 -2.37
C ILE A 57 -14.81 -10.38 -3.37
N VAL A 58 -15.50 -9.26 -3.20
CA VAL A 58 -16.49 -8.74 -4.15
C VAL A 58 -15.88 -7.56 -4.89
N LEU A 59 -15.76 -7.70 -6.20
CA LEU A 59 -15.30 -6.66 -7.11
C LEU A 59 -16.53 -5.96 -7.68
N ASN A 60 -16.68 -4.66 -7.39
CA ASN A 60 -17.71 -3.84 -7.99
C ASN A 60 -17.15 -3.20 -9.26
N LEU A 61 -17.74 -3.53 -10.40
CA LEU A 61 -17.23 -3.15 -11.71
C LEU A 61 -17.97 -1.93 -12.25
N LYS A 62 -17.27 -1.16 -13.08
CA LYS A 62 -17.88 -0.08 -13.84
C LYS A 62 -18.96 -0.65 -14.76
N GLY A 63 -20.20 -0.18 -14.60
CA GLY A 63 -21.38 -0.70 -15.30
C GLY A 63 -22.40 -1.41 -14.40
N GLY A 64 -22.12 -1.54 -13.10
CA GLY A 64 -23.07 -2.10 -12.11
C GLY A 64 -22.98 -3.61 -11.91
N ASP A 65 -22.11 -4.30 -12.66
CA ASP A 65 -21.81 -5.71 -12.45
C ASP A 65 -20.97 -5.89 -11.16
N SER A 66 -21.21 -6.99 -10.44
CA SER A 66 -20.36 -7.41 -9.32
C SER A 66 -19.83 -8.83 -9.56
N GLN A 67 -18.54 -9.05 -9.25
CA GLN A 67 -17.90 -10.35 -9.39
C GLN A 67 -17.32 -10.81 -8.06
N ARG A 68 -17.60 -12.07 -7.69
CA ARG A 68 -17.04 -12.68 -6.49
C ARG A 68 -15.80 -13.51 -6.82
N VAL A 69 -14.72 -13.29 -6.08
CA VAL A 69 -13.43 -13.98 -6.22
C VAL A 69 -13.05 -14.63 -4.91
N ASN A 70 -12.73 -15.92 -4.94
CA ASN A 70 -12.30 -16.67 -3.76
C ASN A 70 -10.79 -16.53 -3.53
N THR A 71 -10.38 -16.36 -2.27
CA THR A 71 -8.98 -16.24 -1.84
C THR A 71 -8.29 -17.59 -1.53
N SER A 72 -8.75 -18.70 -2.12
CA SER A 72 -8.19 -20.05 -1.90
C SER A 72 -6.73 -20.21 -2.35
N ASN A 73 -6.29 -19.40 -3.31
CA ASN A 73 -4.89 -19.31 -3.77
C ASN A 73 -4.09 -18.21 -3.05
N ALA A 74 -4.61 -17.63 -1.97
CA ALA A 74 -3.89 -16.60 -1.22
C ALA A 74 -2.57 -17.12 -0.65
N VAL A 75 -1.54 -16.29 -0.76
CA VAL A 75 -0.17 -16.58 -0.31
C VAL A 75 0.00 -16.09 1.12
N ILE A 76 0.65 -16.91 1.96
CA ILE A 76 0.97 -16.56 3.34
C ILE A 76 2.37 -15.94 3.44
N SER A 77 2.49 -14.85 4.19
CA SER A 77 3.79 -14.33 4.61
C SER A 77 4.31 -15.11 5.81
N VAL A 78 5.51 -15.69 5.69
CA VAL A 78 6.15 -16.44 6.77
C VAL A 78 6.42 -15.56 8.00
N ARG A 79 6.71 -14.27 7.80
CA ARG A 79 7.06 -13.33 8.88
C ARG A 79 5.84 -12.84 9.65
N SER A 80 4.79 -12.41 8.94
CA SER A 80 3.59 -11.84 9.58
C SER A 80 2.52 -12.89 9.85
N LYS A 81 2.63 -14.09 9.25
CA LYS A 81 1.61 -15.15 9.26
C LYS A 81 0.24 -14.69 8.75
N LYS A 82 0.23 -13.69 7.86
CA LYS A 82 -0.98 -13.12 7.23
C LYS A 82 -1.06 -13.47 5.75
N TYR A 83 -2.27 -13.48 5.20
CA TYR A 83 -2.52 -13.79 3.80
C TYR A 83 -2.53 -12.55 2.90
N TYR A 84 -2.15 -12.77 1.64
CA TYR A 84 -2.12 -11.80 0.55
C TYR A 84 -2.75 -12.44 -0.69
N HIS A 85 -3.59 -11.69 -1.40
CA HIS A 85 -4.26 -12.16 -2.61
C HIS A 85 -4.40 -11.01 -3.61
N ALA A 86 -4.19 -11.30 -4.88
CA ALA A 86 -4.37 -10.35 -5.97
C ALA A 86 -5.37 -10.93 -6.98
N SER A 87 -6.44 -10.19 -7.23
CA SER A 87 -7.48 -10.50 -8.21
C SER A 87 -7.29 -9.63 -9.44
N PHE A 88 -7.19 -10.24 -10.62
CA PHE A 88 -6.97 -9.55 -11.89
C PHE A 88 -8.24 -9.60 -12.75
N ILE A 89 -8.65 -8.48 -13.34
CA ILE A 89 -9.79 -8.43 -14.26
C ILE A 89 -9.57 -7.42 -15.40
N ASN A 90 -10.02 -7.75 -16.61
CA ASN A 90 -9.91 -6.89 -17.80
C ASN A 90 -11.02 -5.83 -17.87
N ARG A 91 -11.54 -5.39 -16.72
CA ARG A 91 -12.61 -4.39 -16.61
C ARG A 91 -12.25 -3.40 -15.50
N THR A 92 -12.77 -2.18 -15.59
CA THR A 92 -12.47 -1.18 -14.57
C THR A 92 -13.11 -1.54 -13.23
N ILE A 93 -12.31 -1.65 -12.17
CA ILE A 93 -12.77 -1.88 -10.80
C ILE A 93 -13.08 -0.51 -10.17
N LEU A 94 -14.31 -0.33 -9.68
CA LEU A 94 -14.72 0.87 -8.94
C LEU A 94 -14.36 0.75 -7.47
N SER A 95 -14.73 -0.38 -6.88
CA SER A 95 -14.44 -0.69 -5.48
C SER A 95 -14.24 -2.19 -5.30
N CYS A 96 -13.55 -2.52 -4.23
CA CYS A 96 -13.27 -3.89 -3.86
C CYS A 96 -13.66 -4.06 -2.40
N GLU A 97 -14.44 -5.08 -2.10
CA GLU A 97 -14.99 -5.34 -0.78
C GLU A 97 -14.64 -6.75 -0.32
N MET A 98 -14.42 -6.91 0.97
CA MET A 98 -14.18 -8.23 1.56
C MET A 98 -14.97 -8.33 2.86
N TYR A 99 -15.90 -9.27 2.90
CA TYR A 99 -16.76 -9.47 4.06
C TYR A 99 -15.95 -10.05 5.23
N ARG A 100 -16.24 -9.53 6.42
CA ARG A 100 -15.79 -10.16 7.65
C ARG A 100 -16.66 -11.41 7.91
N THR A 101 -15.97 -12.50 8.23
CA THR A 101 -16.61 -13.75 8.65
C THR A 101 -16.10 -14.02 10.05
N ASP A 102 -17.01 -14.07 11.02
CA ASP A 102 -16.68 -14.44 12.38
C ASP A 102 -16.35 -15.93 12.47
N GLU A 103 -15.76 -16.34 13.61
CA GLU A 103 -15.30 -17.72 13.87
C GLU A 103 -16.41 -18.79 13.73
N THR A 104 -17.68 -18.37 13.72
CA THR A 104 -18.88 -19.19 13.49
C THR A 104 -19.36 -19.22 12.03
N GLY A 105 -18.62 -18.62 11.08
CA GLY A 105 -19.04 -18.56 9.67
C GLY A 105 -20.16 -17.53 9.40
N THR A 106 -20.55 -16.74 10.40
CA THR A 106 -21.61 -15.74 10.26
C THR A 106 -21.05 -14.49 9.59
N LYS A 107 -21.70 -14.02 8.53
CA LYS A 107 -21.34 -12.77 7.84
C LYS A 107 -21.78 -11.61 8.70
N THR A 108 -20.83 -10.82 9.19
CA THR A 108 -21.12 -9.54 9.85
C THR A 108 -21.32 -8.46 8.80
N ASN A 109 -22.11 -7.44 9.12
CA ASN A 109 -22.37 -6.29 8.24
C ASN A 109 -21.16 -5.36 8.09
N GLU A 110 -20.05 -5.67 8.75
CA GLU A 110 -18.80 -4.92 8.66
C GLU A 110 -17.96 -5.44 7.48
N THR A 111 -17.79 -4.58 6.48
CA THR A 111 -17.00 -4.83 5.28
C THR A 111 -15.75 -3.96 5.29
N ALA A 112 -14.61 -4.57 4.96
CA ALA A 112 -13.47 -3.79 4.51
C ALA A 112 -13.73 -3.40 3.06
N THR A 113 -13.65 -2.11 2.75
CA THR A 113 -13.90 -1.57 1.41
C THR A 113 -12.67 -0.77 0.97
N SER A 114 -12.23 -0.99 -0.27
CA SER A 114 -11.22 -0.12 -0.90
C SER A 114 -11.82 1.25 -1.17
N ALA A 115 -11.05 2.31 -0.95
CA ALA A 115 -11.45 3.67 -1.31
C ALA A 115 -11.80 3.74 -2.82
N ASN A 116 -12.92 4.41 -3.14
CA ASN A 116 -13.39 4.58 -4.51
C ASN A 116 -12.37 5.36 -5.34
N ASN A 117 -12.12 4.90 -6.56
CA ASN A 117 -11.20 5.51 -7.53
C ASN A 117 -11.64 6.90 -8.05
N ASP A 118 -12.79 7.42 -7.61
CA ASP A 118 -13.30 8.73 -8.02
C ASP A 118 -12.60 9.90 -7.30
N ASN A 119 -11.77 9.61 -6.29
CA ASN A 119 -10.95 10.60 -5.60
C ASN A 119 -9.47 10.41 -5.96
N LEU A 120 -9.09 10.89 -7.14
CA LEU A 120 -7.71 11.01 -7.62
C LEU A 120 -6.91 12.09 -6.85
N ASP A 121 -7.10 12.19 -5.52
CA ASP A 121 -6.37 13.12 -4.65
C ASP A 121 -6.08 12.53 -3.25
N LEU A 122 -5.92 11.21 -3.16
CA LEU A 122 -5.51 10.53 -1.91
C LEU A 122 -4.02 10.13 -1.90
N CYS A 123 -3.21 10.70 -2.79
CA CYS A 123 -1.75 10.61 -2.72
C CYS A 123 -1.11 11.60 -1.72
N VAL A 124 -1.88 12.19 -0.80
CA VAL A 124 -1.38 13.15 0.19
C VAL A 124 -0.89 12.47 1.48
N ASP A 125 -1.22 11.20 1.74
CA ASP A 125 -0.91 10.54 3.02
C ASP A 125 0.16 9.44 2.96
N PHE A 126 1.26 9.70 2.24
CA PHE A 126 2.51 9.01 2.54
C PHE A 126 3.07 9.56 3.86
N HIS A 127 2.70 8.93 4.98
CA HIS A 127 3.30 9.03 6.31
C HIS A 127 4.37 10.15 6.47
N PRO A 128 3.97 11.41 6.72
CA PRO A 128 4.90 12.54 6.77
C PRO A 128 5.85 12.49 7.97
N GLU A 129 5.61 11.60 8.94
CA GLU A 129 6.40 11.50 10.17
C GLU A 129 7.84 11.02 9.95
N LYS A 130 8.08 10.09 9.02
CA LYS A 130 9.44 9.52 8.81
C LYS A 130 10.34 10.40 7.94
N ALA A 131 9.76 11.25 7.08
CA ALA A 131 10.50 12.22 6.28
C ALA A 131 10.90 13.47 7.08
N LYS A 132 10.11 13.82 8.11
CA LYS A 132 10.34 15.02 8.95
C LYS A 132 11.64 14.96 9.74
N LEU A 133 12.06 13.76 10.16
CA LEU A 133 13.30 13.56 10.92
C LEU A 133 14.55 13.84 10.07
N ASN A 134 14.56 13.39 8.81
CA ASN A 134 15.68 13.62 7.90
C ASN A 134 15.80 15.09 7.52
N TYR A 135 14.68 15.79 7.32
CA TYR A 135 14.69 17.23 7.07
C TYR A 135 15.19 18.03 8.29
N PHE A 136 14.74 17.69 9.50
CA PHE A 136 15.18 18.38 10.72
C PHE A 136 16.69 18.19 10.97
N LEU A 137 17.22 16.98 10.74
CA LEU A 137 18.65 16.71 10.81
C LEU A 137 19.45 17.52 9.77
N LEU A 138 18.94 17.62 8.53
CA LEU A 138 19.59 18.40 7.48
C LEU A 138 19.61 19.90 7.82
N VAL A 139 18.49 20.45 8.30
CA VAL A 139 18.37 21.87 8.68
C VAL A 139 19.25 22.19 9.89
N MET A 140 19.24 21.36 10.93
CA MET A 140 20.09 21.58 12.12
C MET A 140 21.59 21.53 11.78
N ASN A 141 22.01 20.61 10.92
CA ASN A 141 23.41 20.57 10.45
C ASN A 141 23.74 21.76 9.55
N GLY A 142 22.81 22.19 8.67
CA GLY A 142 22.98 23.37 7.84
C GLY A 142 23.14 24.66 8.64
N VAL A 143 22.29 24.90 9.64
CA VAL A 143 22.37 26.07 10.53
C VAL A 143 23.71 26.10 11.28
N ARG A 144 24.18 24.94 11.76
CA ARG A 144 25.48 24.86 12.47
C ARG A 144 26.66 25.23 11.57
N VAL A 145 26.65 24.82 10.30
CA VAL A 145 27.69 25.19 9.32
C VAL A 145 27.65 26.69 9.00
N VAL A 146 26.46 27.26 8.80
CA VAL A 146 26.33 28.70 8.53
C VAL A 146 26.82 29.52 9.72
N PHE A 147 26.39 29.18 10.94
CA PHE A 147 26.75 29.93 12.15
C PHE A 147 28.24 29.84 12.49
N THR A 148 28.86 28.67 12.29
CA THR A 148 30.31 28.51 12.49
C THR A 148 31.10 29.29 11.44
N LYS A 149 30.65 29.31 10.18
CA LYS A 149 31.28 30.09 9.12
C LYS A 149 31.17 31.60 9.37
N THR A 150 30.01 32.10 9.78
CA THR A 150 29.84 33.54 10.10
C THR A 150 30.66 33.96 11.32
N LEU A 151 30.74 33.11 12.36
CA LEU A 151 31.59 33.37 13.52
C LEU A 151 33.08 33.40 13.15
N ALA A 152 33.53 32.48 12.30
CA ALA A 152 34.90 32.47 11.78
C ALA A 152 35.22 33.74 10.95
N PHE A 153 34.30 34.18 10.09
CA PHE A 153 34.49 35.43 9.33
C PHE A 153 34.52 36.67 10.24
N ASN A 154 33.60 36.76 11.20
CA ASN A 154 33.55 37.88 12.13
C ASN A 154 34.82 37.94 13.00
N THR A 155 35.26 36.80 13.56
CA THR A 155 36.49 36.75 14.37
C THR A 155 37.73 37.10 13.55
N LEU A 156 37.83 36.62 12.32
CA LEU A 156 38.96 36.92 11.44
C LEU A 156 39.00 38.39 11.03
N LEU A 157 37.84 39.02 10.80
CA LEU A 157 37.73 40.47 10.59
C LEU A 157 38.10 41.26 11.85
N THR A 158 37.66 40.83 13.04
CA THR A 158 38.00 41.50 14.31
C THR A 158 39.50 41.41 14.61
N ILE A 159 40.14 40.25 14.39
CA ILE A 159 41.59 40.10 14.56
C ILE A 159 42.33 41.01 13.58
N ARG A 160 41.91 41.04 12.31
CA ARG A 160 42.54 41.91 11.31
C ARG A 160 42.38 43.40 11.65
N ALA A 161 41.26 43.80 12.25
CA ALA A 161 41.02 45.17 12.70
C ALA A 161 41.74 45.53 14.01
N ALA A 162 42.18 44.55 14.80
CA ALA A 162 42.93 44.77 16.04
C ALA A 162 44.46 44.79 15.83
N PHE A 163 44.95 44.19 14.74
CA PHE A 163 46.37 44.14 14.38
C PHE A 163 46.82 45.25 13.40
N PHE A 164 45.91 46.13 12.98
CA PHE A 164 46.17 47.30 12.11
C PHE A 164 45.68 48.56 12.80
#